data_AF-A0A2T7PXZ6-F1
#
_entry.id   AF-A0A2T7PXZ6-F1
#
_cell.length_a   1.000
_cell.length_b   1.000
_cell.length_c   1.000
_cell.angle_alpha   90.00
_cell.angle_beta   90.00
_cell.angle_gamma   90.00
#
_symmetry.space_group_name_H-M   'P 1'
#
loop_
_entity.id
_entity.type
_entity.pdbx_description
1 polymer ?
#
loop_
_entity_poly.entity_id
_entity_poly.type
_entity_poly.pdbx_seq_one_letter_code
_entity_poly.pdbx_strand_id
1 'polypeptide(L)'
;MSKDDLIAENQALSAEVERLQYGLEEMQQLLRQLEKTYIESKGTFSVSRYGHLKTMIKNTSSDTILRKAKSLSESECTQAHETKRGMAGLLQKARQFAGEGEGAPAVNRKTSEEKRSGGSSIFKKIKNAAGFSDQPGDLHCLDKDDIRRDNERKKREIARLTSRGLKIYSRLNTLQQNYQASKVHAVPTRYQQLKDMIKGIIAEPV
;
A
#
# COMPACT_ATOMS: atom_id res chain seq x y z
N MET A 1 6.93 20.09 23.56
CA MET A 1 5.59 20.11 22.97
C MET A 1 4.70 21.12 23.68
N SER A 2 4.71 22.34 23.15
CA SER A 2 3.67 23.36 23.32
C SER A 2 2.35 22.90 22.66
N LYS A 3 1.35 23.78 22.51
CA LYS A 3 0.19 23.48 21.63
C LYS A 3 0.61 23.61 20.16
N ASP A 4 1.39 24.63 19.86
CA ASP A 4 1.77 25.02 18.51
C ASP A 4 2.75 24.01 17.89
N ASP A 5 3.61 23.38 18.70
CA ASP A 5 4.45 22.24 18.29
C ASP A 5 3.58 21.07 17.77
N LEU A 6 2.46 20.79 18.45
CA LEU A 6 1.54 19.70 18.09
C LEU A 6 0.72 20.05 16.84
N ILE A 7 0.38 21.32 16.65
CA ILE A 7 -0.30 21.84 15.45
C ILE A 7 0.64 21.78 14.23
N ALA A 8 1.90 22.19 14.39
CA ALA A 8 2.91 22.09 13.34
C ALA A 8 3.23 20.63 12.97
N GLU A 9 3.32 19.74 13.96
CA GLU A 9 3.42 18.28 13.72
C GLU A 9 2.17 17.77 12.97
N ASN A 10 0.97 18.20 13.35
CA ASN A 10 -0.27 17.79 12.69
C ASN A 10 -0.31 18.22 11.21
N GLN A 11 0.07 19.46 10.91
CA GLN A 11 0.14 20.01 9.56
C GLN A 11 1.16 19.25 8.70
N ALA A 12 2.36 19.02 9.23
CA ALA A 12 3.40 18.24 8.53
C ALA A 12 2.97 16.79 8.26
N LEU A 13 2.36 16.13 9.24
CA LEU A 13 1.81 14.77 9.08
C LEU A 13 0.65 14.73 8.07
N SER A 14 -0.17 15.79 7.98
CA SER A 14 -1.28 15.88 7.02
C SER A 14 -0.76 15.98 5.58
N ALA A 15 0.18 16.90 5.33
CA ALA A 15 0.81 17.06 4.02
C ALA A 15 1.56 15.78 3.58
N GLU A 16 2.18 15.05 4.52
CA GLU A 16 2.85 13.77 4.22
C GLU A 16 1.85 12.65 3.90
N VAL A 17 0.70 12.59 4.59
CA VAL A 17 -0.41 11.68 4.23
C VAL A 17 -0.92 11.98 2.81
N GLU A 18 -1.20 13.24 2.49
CA GLU A 18 -1.66 13.65 1.16
C GLU A 18 -0.66 13.30 0.05
N ARG A 19 0.63 13.63 0.27
CA ARG A 19 1.72 13.32 -0.66
C ARG A 19 1.86 11.81 -0.91
N LEU A 20 1.75 10.99 0.14
CA LEU A 20 1.79 9.54 0.05
C LEU A 20 0.55 8.98 -0.66
N GLN A 21 -0.65 9.48 -0.36
CA GLN A 21 -1.89 9.06 -1.01
C GLN A 21 -1.86 9.36 -2.52
N TYR A 22 -1.51 10.59 -2.90
CA TYR A 22 -1.39 11.00 -4.30
C TYR A 22 -0.38 10.14 -5.07
N GLY A 23 0.84 10.00 -4.53
CA GLY A 23 1.89 9.20 -5.17
C GLY A 23 1.53 7.71 -5.30
N LEU A 24 0.82 7.14 -4.33
CA LEU A 24 0.29 5.77 -4.43
C LEU A 24 -0.81 5.65 -5.48
N GLU A 25 -1.69 6.66 -5.62
CA GLU A 25 -2.74 6.62 -6.63
C GLU A 25 -2.15 6.66 -8.04
N GLU A 26 -1.15 7.50 -8.29
CA GLU A 26 -0.42 7.53 -9.56
C GLU A 26 0.20 6.16 -9.90
N MET A 27 0.79 5.47 -8.92
CA MET A 27 1.31 4.11 -9.12
C MET A 27 0.18 3.10 -9.40
N GLN A 28 -0.98 3.23 -8.75
CA GLN A 28 -2.16 2.39 -9.06
C GLN A 28 -2.75 2.72 -10.44
N GLN A 29 -2.73 3.98 -10.89
CA GLN A 29 -3.14 4.36 -12.24
C GLN A 29 -2.19 3.74 -13.29
N LEU A 30 -0.87 3.80 -13.05
CA LEU A 30 0.15 3.16 -13.89
C LEU A 30 -0.02 1.63 -14.00
N LEU A 31 -0.33 0.95 -12.90
CA LEU A 31 -0.62 -0.50 -12.90
C LEU A 31 -1.94 -0.83 -13.64
N ARG A 32 -3.00 -0.04 -13.46
CA ARG A 32 -4.26 -0.19 -14.22
C ARG A 32 -4.07 0.06 -15.72
N GLN A 33 -3.19 1.00 -16.10
CA GLN A 33 -2.85 1.22 -17.51
C GLN A 33 -2.01 0.08 -18.11
N LEU A 34 -1.11 -0.53 -17.32
CA LEU A 34 -0.42 -1.77 -17.73
C LEU A 34 -1.42 -2.90 -17.98
N GLU A 35 -2.39 -3.10 -17.10
CA GLU A 35 -3.45 -4.10 -17.29
C GLU A 35 -4.26 -3.84 -18.57
N LYS A 36 -4.76 -2.61 -18.73
CA LYS A 36 -5.54 -2.19 -19.91
C LYS A 36 -4.77 -2.48 -21.21
N THR A 37 -3.53 -2.00 -21.33
CA THR A 37 -2.73 -2.21 -22.55
C THR A 37 -2.28 -3.66 -22.73
N TYR A 38 -2.15 -4.45 -21.64
CA TYR A 38 -1.94 -5.89 -21.76
C TYR A 38 -3.17 -6.61 -22.33
N ILE A 39 -4.38 -6.20 -21.93
CA ILE A 39 -5.65 -6.70 -22.48
C ILE A 39 -5.78 -6.30 -23.95
N GLU A 40 -5.57 -5.03 -24.29
CA GLU A 40 -5.60 -4.51 -25.67
C GLU A 40 -4.60 -5.26 -26.57
N SER A 41 -3.39 -5.57 -26.06
CA SER A 41 -2.38 -6.34 -26.80
C SER A 41 -2.86 -7.74 -27.24
N LYS A 42 -3.90 -8.31 -26.62
CA LYS A 42 -4.43 -9.65 -26.96
C LYS A 42 -4.91 -9.75 -28.41
N GLY A 43 -5.39 -8.65 -29.00
CA GLY A 43 -5.84 -8.60 -30.40
C GLY A 43 -4.72 -8.42 -31.44
N THR A 44 -3.48 -8.14 -31.01
CA THR A 44 -2.36 -7.87 -31.94
C THR A 44 -1.59 -9.13 -32.37
N PHE A 45 -1.16 -9.18 -33.63
CA PHE A 45 -0.31 -10.24 -34.18
C PHE A 45 0.97 -10.47 -33.34
N SER A 46 1.37 -11.74 -33.20
CA SER A 46 2.39 -12.21 -32.24
C SER A 46 3.72 -11.43 -32.25
N VAL A 47 4.26 -11.09 -33.43
CA VAL A 47 5.54 -10.39 -33.57
C VAL A 47 5.45 -8.95 -33.07
N SER A 48 4.41 -8.22 -33.47
CA SER A 48 4.10 -6.87 -32.96
C SER A 48 3.86 -6.92 -31.44
N ARG A 49 3.10 -7.93 -30.98
CA ARG A 49 2.78 -8.12 -29.56
C ARG A 49 4.00 -8.31 -28.68
N TYR A 50 5.03 -9.05 -29.11
CA TYR A 50 6.30 -9.14 -28.38
C TYR A 50 6.96 -7.76 -28.18
N GLY A 51 6.90 -6.90 -29.20
CA GLY A 51 7.29 -5.49 -29.09
C GLY A 51 6.48 -4.73 -28.03
N HIS A 52 5.16 -4.87 -28.05
CA HIS A 52 4.27 -4.21 -27.08
C HIS A 52 4.53 -4.66 -25.63
N LEU A 53 4.70 -5.96 -25.38
CA LEU A 53 5.04 -6.50 -24.05
C LEU A 53 6.38 -5.95 -23.54
N LYS A 54 7.39 -5.88 -24.41
CA LYS A 54 8.70 -5.29 -24.09
C LYS A 54 8.60 -3.80 -23.72
N THR A 55 7.78 -3.03 -24.44
CA THR A 55 7.58 -1.59 -24.18
C THR A 55 6.76 -1.35 -22.90
N MET A 56 5.68 -2.10 -22.69
CA MET A 56 4.88 -2.05 -21.45
C MET A 56 5.77 -2.24 -20.22
N ILE A 57 6.56 -3.32 -20.17
CA ILE A 57 7.45 -3.60 -19.04
C ILE A 57 8.46 -2.48 -18.85
N LYS A 58 9.15 -2.05 -19.92
CA LYS A 58 10.13 -0.95 -19.87
C LYS A 58 9.57 0.34 -19.27
N ASN A 59 8.33 0.69 -19.62
CA ASN A 59 7.72 1.94 -19.17
C ASN A 59 7.32 1.83 -17.70
N THR A 60 6.63 0.75 -17.32
CA THR A 60 6.17 0.48 -15.95
C THR A 60 7.33 0.25 -14.97
N SER A 61 8.43 -0.36 -15.42
CA SER A 61 9.64 -0.60 -14.61
C SER A 61 10.82 0.32 -14.99
N SER A 62 10.52 1.56 -15.40
CA SER A 62 11.54 2.58 -15.70
C SER A 62 12.15 3.17 -14.43
N ASP A 63 13.41 3.61 -14.49
CA ASP A 63 14.13 4.07 -13.29
C ASP A 63 13.47 5.28 -12.62
N THR A 64 12.80 6.14 -13.40
CA THR A 64 12.00 7.26 -12.88
C THR A 64 10.83 6.76 -12.01
N ILE A 65 10.11 5.75 -12.47
CA ILE A 65 9.00 5.14 -11.72
C ILE A 65 9.52 4.36 -10.51
N LEU A 66 10.65 3.65 -10.64
CA LEU A 66 11.27 2.95 -9.51
C LEU A 66 11.75 3.91 -8.42
N ARG A 67 12.39 5.03 -8.78
CA ARG A 67 12.76 6.10 -7.82
C ARG A 67 11.53 6.68 -7.13
N LYS A 68 10.43 6.92 -7.87
CA LYS A 68 9.17 7.43 -7.33
C LYS A 68 8.49 6.43 -6.37
N ALA A 69 8.40 5.16 -6.75
CA ALA A 69 7.89 4.11 -5.87
C ALA A 69 8.78 3.92 -4.63
N LYS A 70 10.11 4.06 -4.78
CA LYS A 70 11.08 3.98 -3.68
C LYS A 70 10.91 5.12 -2.68
N SER A 71 10.72 6.37 -3.11
CA SER A 71 10.51 7.51 -2.19
C SER A 71 9.15 7.49 -1.46
N LEU A 72 8.18 6.71 -1.94
CA LEU A 72 6.96 6.36 -1.18
C LEU A 72 7.22 5.27 -0.12
N SER A 73 8.31 4.50 -0.23
CA SER A 73 8.71 3.47 0.74
C SER A 73 9.77 3.95 1.76
N GLU A 74 10.51 5.00 1.42
CA GLU A 74 11.54 5.64 2.26
C GLU A 74 11.03 6.89 2.99
N SER A 75 9.71 6.99 3.18
CA SER A 75 9.08 8.09 3.91
C SER A 75 9.40 8.01 5.40
N GLU A 76 10.46 8.72 5.81
CA GLU A 76 10.86 8.85 7.20
C GLU A 76 9.83 9.68 7.98
N CYS A 77 8.90 8.98 8.64
CA CYS A 77 8.19 9.58 9.77
C CYS A 77 9.24 9.99 10.82
N THR A 78 9.42 11.31 10.98
CA THR A 78 10.48 12.00 11.74
C THR A 78 10.31 11.90 13.25
N GLN A 79 10.18 10.67 13.75
CA GLN A 79 10.48 10.35 15.14
C GLN A 79 11.99 10.29 15.32
N ALA A 80 12.57 11.43 15.65
CA ALA A 80 13.71 11.49 16.56
C ALA A 80 13.26 11.02 17.95
N HIS A 81 14.19 10.40 18.69
CA HIS A 81 14.03 9.79 20.01
C HIS A 81 13.15 8.53 20.15
N GLU A 82 13.80 7.50 20.72
CA GLU A 82 13.24 6.54 21.68
C GLU A 82 12.09 5.61 21.26
N THR A 83 12.36 4.73 20.28
CA THR A 83 11.94 3.28 20.36
C THR A 83 12.50 2.39 19.23
N LYS A 84 13.13 2.95 18.17
CA LYS A 84 13.61 2.24 16.97
C LYS A 84 14.81 1.26 17.17
N ARG A 85 14.81 0.47 18.25
CA ARG A 85 15.68 -0.72 18.44
C ARG A 85 14.88 -2.05 18.48
N GLY A 86 13.55 -2.00 18.57
CA GLY A 86 12.71 -3.20 18.77
C GLY A 86 12.36 -4.02 17.51
N MET A 87 11.90 -3.38 16.43
CA MET A 87 11.22 -4.11 15.33
C MET A 87 12.14 -4.97 14.44
N ALA A 88 13.41 -4.60 14.27
CA ALA A 88 14.33 -5.36 13.40
C ALA A 88 14.54 -6.81 13.90
N GLY A 89 14.54 -7.05 15.21
CA GLY A 89 14.68 -8.39 15.80
C GLY A 89 13.42 -9.26 15.73
N LEU A 90 12.23 -8.66 15.54
CA LEU A 90 10.96 -9.40 15.56
C LEU A 90 10.76 -10.26 14.30
N LEU A 91 11.13 -9.76 13.12
CA LEU A 91 11.11 -10.59 11.89
C LEU A 91 12.07 -11.79 11.99
N GLN A 92 13.21 -11.62 12.65
CA GLN A 92 14.20 -12.69 12.79
C GLN A 92 13.73 -13.79 13.76
N LYS A 93 13.04 -13.43 14.86
CA LYS A 93 12.40 -14.42 15.75
C LYS A 93 11.17 -15.08 15.13
N ALA A 94 10.34 -14.36 14.38
CA ALA A 94 9.16 -14.95 13.72
C ALA A 94 9.53 -16.11 12.78
N ARG A 95 10.72 -16.07 12.16
CA ARG A 95 11.24 -17.16 11.32
C ARG A 95 11.75 -18.37 12.11
N GLN A 96 12.01 -18.25 13.41
CA GLN A 96 12.46 -19.35 14.27
C GLN A 96 11.32 -20.12 14.96
N PHE A 97 10.12 -19.54 15.06
CA PHE A 97 8.93 -20.18 15.68
C PHE A 97 7.97 -20.84 14.68
N ALA A 98 8.28 -20.85 13.38
CA ALA A 98 7.40 -21.34 12.32
C ALA A 98 7.68 -22.82 11.94
N GLY A 99 8.10 -23.66 12.89
CA GLY A 99 8.69 -24.96 12.57
C GLY A 99 8.64 -26.04 13.65
N GLU A 100 7.61 -26.09 14.50
CA GLU A 100 7.35 -27.20 15.44
C GLU A 100 5.87 -27.20 15.90
N GLY A 101 5.20 -28.36 15.93
CA GLY A 101 3.77 -28.55 16.31
C GLY A 101 2.77 -28.04 15.26
N GLU A 102 1.82 -28.78 14.67
CA GLU A 102 0.94 -29.89 15.12
C GLU A 102 -0.01 -29.55 16.28
N GLY A 103 -1.33 -29.77 16.07
CA GLY A 103 -2.37 -29.65 17.09
C GLY A 103 -3.69 -29.02 16.63
N ALA A 104 -4.63 -29.82 16.11
CA ALA A 104 -6.05 -29.46 16.02
C ALA A 104 -6.80 -29.92 17.28
N PRO A 105 -7.97 -29.33 17.63
CA PRO A 105 -9.24 -29.91 17.16
C PRO A 105 -10.36 -28.89 16.88
N ALA A 106 -11.54 -29.36 16.44
CA ALA A 106 -12.72 -28.55 16.14
C ALA A 106 -14.01 -29.10 16.81
N VAL A 107 -14.94 -28.23 17.24
CA VAL A 107 -16.23 -28.58 17.89
C VAL A 107 -17.36 -27.62 17.44
N ASN A 108 -18.64 -27.97 17.70
CA ASN A 108 -19.89 -27.35 17.19
C ASN A 108 -20.96 -27.26 18.32
N ARG A 109 -22.12 -26.57 18.24
CA ARG A 109 -22.81 -25.83 17.13
C ARG A 109 -23.33 -24.46 17.68
N LYS A 110 -24.51 -23.84 17.48
CA LYS A 110 -25.80 -24.11 16.78
C LYS A 110 -26.45 -22.75 16.33
N THR A 111 -27.74 -22.78 15.98
CA THR A 111 -28.67 -21.65 15.67
C THR A 111 -29.27 -21.03 16.96
N SER A 112 -30.16 -20.02 17.00
CA SER A 112 -31.15 -19.47 16.02
C SER A 112 -31.71 -18.09 16.47
N GLU A 113 -32.31 -17.33 15.53
CA GLU A 113 -33.56 -16.50 15.58
C GLU A 113 -34.01 -15.73 16.85
N GLU A 114 -34.84 -14.67 16.81
CA GLU A 114 -35.20 -13.59 15.86
C GLU A 114 -36.21 -12.66 16.56
N LYS A 115 -36.01 -11.31 16.59
CA LYS A 115 -37.04 -10.26 16.33
C LYS A 115 -36.67 -8.83 16.80
N ARG A 116 -36.97 -7.86 15.91
CA ARG A 116 -37.60 -6.52 16.06
C ARG A 116 -37.65 -5.93 17.50
N SER A 117 -37.31 -4.66 17.75
CA SER A 117 -37.81 -3.46 17.04
C SER A 117 -37.11 -2.13 17.43
N GLY A 118 -37.38 -1.04 16.69
CA GLY A 118 -37.39 0.36 17.18
C GLY A 118 -36.18 0.88 17.98
N GLY A 119 -35.05 1.20 17.33
CA GLY A 119 -33.75 1.46 17.99
C GLY A 119 -33.05 2.81 17.73
N SER A 120 -33.77 3.86 17.29
CA SER A 120 -33.30 5.28 17.22
C SER A 120 -32.13 5.65 16.26
N SER A 121 -32.25 6.83 15.63
CA SER A 121 -31.31 7.36 14.61
C SER A 121 -29.97 7.88 15.18
N ILE A 122 -29.57 7.43 16.37
CA ILE A 122 -28.45 8.00 17.14
C ILE A 122 -27.09 7.50 16.63
N PHE A 123 -26.95 6.22 16.26
CA PHE A 123 -25.67 5.69 15.75
C PHE A 123 -25.19 6.37 14.45
N LYS A 124 -26.10 6.85 13.60
CA LYS A 124 -25.73 7.68 12.43
C LYS A 124 -25.30 9.11 12.83
N LYS A 125 -25.77 9.63 13.97
CA LYS A 125 -25.29 10.92 14.51
C LYS A 125 -23.97 10.78 15.27
N ILE A 126 -23.74 9.68 16.01
CA ILE A 126 -22.44 9.43 16.67
C ILE A 126 -21.31 9.30 15.64
N LYS A 127 -21.56 8.70 14.47
CA LYS A 127 -20.56 8.65 13.39
C LYS A 127 -20.20 10.04 12.83
N ASN A 128 -21.06 11.05 12.98
CA ASN A 128 -20.77 12.44 12.63
C ASN A 128 -20.29 13.27 13.84
N ALA A 129 -20.55 12.83 15.07
CA ALA A 129 -20.03 13.43 16.31
C ALA A 129 -18.59 13.00 16.61
N ALA A 130 -18.14 11.85 16.08
CA ALA A 130 -16.73 11.52 15.85
C ALA A 130 -16.13 12.36 14.69
N GLY A 131 -16.53 13.64 14.61
CA GLY A 131 -16.42 14.53 13.46
C GLY A 131 -15.04 15.12 13.23
N PHE A 132 -13.99 14.31 13.28
CA PHE A 132 -12.73 14.62 12.62
C PHE A 132 -12.93 14.51 11.11
N SER A 133 -13.61 15.51 10.56
CA SER A 133 -13.62 15.82 9.13
C SER A 133 -12.18 15.99 8.65
N ASP A 134 -11.87 15.53 7.43
CA ASP A 134 -10.59 15.83 6.79
C ASP A 134 -10.55 17.25 6.20
N GLN A 135 -11.60 18.05 6.42
CA GLN A 135 -11.52 19.51 6.30
C GLN A 135 -10.68 20.08 7.46
N PRO A 136 -9.91 21.18 7.24
CA PRO A 136 -9.19 21.86 8.30
C PRO A 136 -10.16 22.59 9.25
N GLY A 137 -10.75 21.84 10.18
CA GLY A 137 -11.31 22.41 11.41
C GLY A 137 -10.20 23.11 12.20
N ASP A 138 -10.53 24.21 12.85
CA ASP A 138 -9.54 25.05 13.54
C ASP A 138 -8.78 24.26 14.63
N LEU A 139 -7.52 23.92 14.35
CA LEU A 139 -6.66 23.20 15.31
C LEU A 139 -6.39 24.02 16.58
N HIS A 140 -6.62 25.35 16.57
CA HIS A 140 -6.56 26.17 17.76
C HIS A 140 -7.78 26.00 18.69
N CYS A 141 -8.91 25.43 18.23
CA CYS A 141 -10.07 25.17 19.08
C CYS A 141 -10.08 23.77 19.74
N LEU A 142 -9.30 22.80 19.23
CA LEU A 142 -9.12 21.46 19.82
C LEU A 142 -8.28 21.48 21.11
N ASP A 143 -8.39 20.46 21.96
CA ASP A 143 -7.45 20.27 23.08
C ASP A 143 -6.12 19.61 22.63
N LYS A 144 -5.11 19.58 23.51
CA LYS A 144 -3.79 19.02 23.18
C LYS A 144 -3.82 17.50 22.95
N ASP A 145 -4.72 16.79 23.61
CA ASP A 145 -4.84 15.34 23.56
C ASP A 145 -5.72 14.86 22.39
N ASP A 146 -6.64 15.68 21.88
CA ASP A 146 -7.26 15.54 20.56
C ASP A 146 -6.20 15.64 19.46
N ILE A 147 -5.38 16.70 19.46
CA ILE A 147 -4.32 16.89 18.45
C ILE A 147 -3.29 15.75 18.51
N ARG A 148 -2.88 15.31 19.71
CA ARG A 148 -2.04 14.10 19.88
C ARG A 148 -2.70 12.84 19.32
N ARG A 149 -3.99 12.60 19.60
CA ARG A 149 -4.74 11.44 19.07
C ARG A 149 -4.81 11.46 17.53
N ASP A 150 -4.92 12.63 16.93
CA ASP A 150 -4.85 12.79 15.47
C ASP A 150 -3.43 12.62 14.91
N ASN A 151 -2.39 13.14 15.59
CA ASN A 151 -0.99 12.91 15.18
C ASN A 151 -0.67 11.41 15.19
N GLU A 152 -1.09 10.67 16.22
CA GLU A 152 -0.95 9.20 16.27
C GLU A 152 -1.90 8.46 15.30
N ARG A 153 -3.00 9.06 14.85
CA ARG A 153 -3.82 8.55 13.73
C ARG A 153 -3.05 8.69 12.40
N LYS A 154 -2.53 9.88 12.11
CA LYS A 154 -1.78 10.20 10.88
C LYS A 154 -0.47 9.43 10.78
N LYS A 155 0.31 9.27 11.86
CA LYS A 155 1.52 8.42 11.90
C LYS A 155 1.23 6.96 11.52
N ARG A 156 0.13 6.37 12.03
CA ARG A 156 -0.30 5.01 11.67
C ARG A 156 -0.75 4.92 10.21
N GLU A 157 -1.41 5.95 9.69
CA GLU A 157 -1.79 6.02 8.27
C GLU A 157 -0.56 6.14 7.35
N ILE A 158 0.41 7.01 7.67
CA ILE A 158 1.71 7.09 6.99
C ILE A 158 2.36 5.70 6.95
N ALA A 159 2.50 5.03 8.11
CA ALA A 159 3.09 3.68 8.15
C ALA A 159 2.34 2.66 7.26
N ARG A 160 1.01 2.76 7.15
CA ARG A 160 0.18 1.93 6.26
C ARG A 160 0.43 2.26 4.78
N LEU A 161 0.51 3.54 4.42
CA LEU A 161 0.76 4.01 3.07
C LEU A 161 2.18 3.66 2.62
N THR A 162 3.20 3.94 3.43
CA THR A 162 4.60 3.56 3.19
C THR A 162 4.75 2.05 2.98
N SER A 163 4.03 1.25 3.77
CA SER A 163 4.00 -0.23 3.60
C SER A 163 3.39 -0.68 2.27
N ARG A 164 2.43 0.07 1.71
CA ARG A 164 1.89 -0.18 0.36
C ARG A 164 2.86 0.30 -0.72
N GLY A 165 3.52 1.44 -0.52
CA GLY A 165 4.58 1.95 -1.39
C GLY A 165 5.71 0.94 -1.55
N LEU A 166 6.17 0.33 -0.45
CA LEU A 166 7.19 -0.72 -0.45
C LEU A 166 6.75 -1.96 -1.25
N LYS A 167 5.48 -2.39 -1.17
CA LYS A 167 4.96 -3.51 -1.98
C LYS A 167 5.01 -3.19 -3.48
N ILE A 168 4.52 -2.02 -3.87
CA ILE A 168 4.55 -1.54 -5.26
C ILE A 168 6.00 -1.47 -5.76
N TYR A 169 6.90 -0.83 -5.00
CA TYR A 169 8.32 -0.74 -5.35
C TYR A 169 8.95 -2.12 -5.53
N SER A 170 8.72 -3.03 -4.59
CA SER A 170 9.27 -4.40 -4.63
C SER A 170 8.81 -5.14 -5.90
N ARG A 171 7.51 -5.07 -6.24
CA ARG A 171 6.97 -5.66 -7.47
C ARG A 171 7.58 -5.06 -8.73
N LEU A 172 7.64 -3.73 -8.83
CA LEU A 172 8.18 -3.05 -10.01
C LEU A 172 9.69 -3.29 -10.18
N ASN A 173 10.43 -3.38 -9.07
CA ASN A 173 11.84 -3.75 -9.08
C ASN A 173 12.04 -5.21 -9.50
N THR A 174 11.25 -6.15 -8.97
CA THR A 174 11.26 -7.56 -9.40
C THR A 174 10.88 -7.71 -10.88
N LEU A 175 9.91 -6.93 -11.37
CA LEU A 175 9.58 -6.84 -12.80
C LEU A 175 10.78 -6.36 -13.63
N GLN A 176 11.49 -5.32 -13.18
CA GLN A 176 12.70 -4.84 -13.86
C GLN A 176 13.78 -5.93 -13.90
N GLN A 177 14.09 -6.55 -12.75
CA GLN A 177 15.13 -7.57 -12.61
C GLN A 177 14.83 -8.80 -13.49
N ASN A 178 13.60 -9.33 -13.42
CA ASN A 178 13.17 -10.45 -14.26
C ASN A 178 13.19 -10.09 -15.76
N TYR A 179 12.88 -8.84 -16.12
CA TYR A 179 13.00 -8.38 -17.49
C TYR A 179 14.46 -8.29 -17.98
N GLN A 180 15.40 -7.85 -17.13
CA GLN A 180 16.83 -7.90 -17.47
C GLN A 180 17.30 -9.35 -17.63
N ALA A 181 16.98 -10.23 -16.67
CA ALA A 181 17.32 -11.66 -16.73
C ALA A 181 16.76 -12.33 -17.99
N SER A 182 15.53 -12.00 -18.40
CA SER A 182 14.89 -12.57 -19.60
C SER A 182 15.69 -12.40 -20.90
N LYS A 183 16.62 -11.42 -20.96
CA LYS A 183 17.42 -11.10 -22.15
C LYS A 183 18.28 -12.26 -22.64
N VAL A 184 18.67 -13.21 -21.79
CA VAL A 184 19.54 -14.34 -22.17
C VAL A 184 18.82 -15.42 -22.98
N HIS A 185 17.48 -15.41 -23.00
CA HIS A 185 16.68 -16.46 -23.64
C HIS A 185 16.26 -16.10 -25.08
N ALA A 186 16.15 -17.13 -25.92
CA ALA A 186 15.59 -17.02 -27.26
C ALA A 186 14.16 -16.45 -27.26
N VAL A 187 13.80 -15.78 -28.37
CA VAL A 187 12.55 -14.99 -28.49
C VAL A 187 11.27 -15.75 -28.09
N PRO A 188 11.04 -17.03 -28.46
CA PRO A 188 9.81 -17.74 -28.07
C PRO A 188 9.67 -17.91 -26.55
N THR A 189 10.71 -18.42 -25.89
CA THR A 189 10.78 -18.58 -24.42
C THR A 189 10.64 -17.23 -23.73
N ARG A 190 11.36 -16.21 -24.24
CA ARG A 190 11.33 -14.87 -23.69
C ARG A 190 9.96 -14.21 -23.82
N TYR A 191 9.25 -14.38 -24.94
CA TYR A 191 7.89 -13.89 -25.14
C TYR A 191 6.91 -14.47 -24.11
N GLN A 192 7.05 -15.76 -23.78
CA GLN A 192 6.26 -16.38 -22.71
C GLN A 192 6.60 -15.78 -21.34
N GLN A 193 7.89 -15.62 -21.00
CA GLN A 193 8.32 -14.94 -19.77
C GLN A 193 7.78 -13.50 -19.68
N LEU A 194 7.79 -12.72 -20.77
CA LEU A 194 7.23 -11.35 -20.76
C LEU A 194 5.72 -11.35 -20.47
N LYS A 195 4.97 -12.31 -21.03
CA LYS A 195 3.53 -12.47 -20.75
C LYS A 195 3.29 -12.77 -19.28
N ASP A 196 4.06 -13.68 -18.69
CA ASP A 196 3.80 -14.17 -17.33
C ASP A 196 4.32 -13.19 -16.26
N MET A 197 5.40 -12.45 -16.52
CA MET A 197 5.80 -11.28 -15.73
C MET A 197 4.66 -10.25 -15.63
N ILE A 198 4.06 -9.86 -16.75
CA ILE A 198 2.97 -8.88 -16.75
C ILE A 198 1.73 -9.43 -16.01
N LYS A 199 1.35 -10.70 -16.24
CA LYS A 199 0.25 -11.35 -15.49
C LYS A 199 0.49 -11.32 -13.98
N GLY A 200 1.69 -11.66 -13.52
CA GLY A 200 2.00 -11.69 -12.08
C GLY A 200 1.83 -10.32 -11.42
N ILE A 201 2.23 -9.26 -12.11
CA ILE A 201 2.08 -7.87 -11.64
C ILE A 201 0.61 -7.41 -11.62
N ILE A 202 -0.21 -7.87 -12.56
CA ILE A 202 -1.65 -7.55 -12.62
C ILE A 202 -2.46 -8.35 -11.59
N ALA A 203 -2.13 -9.64 -11.38
CA ALA A 203 -2.93 -10.55 -10.56
C ALA A 203 -2.83 -10.30 -9.04
N GLU A 204 -1.85 -9.50 -8.58
CA GLU A 204 -1.59 -9.26 -7.17
C GLU A 204 -2.20 -7.92 -6.69
N PRO A 205 -3.15 -7.89 -5.74
CA PRO A 205 -3.88 -6.66 -5.35
C PRO A 205 -3.02 -5.65 -4.55
N VAL A 206 -3.36 -4.35 -4.61
CA VAL A 206 -2.51 -3.20 -4.15
C VAL A 206 -3.12 -2.37 -3.02
#